data_AF-A0A7J8PW92-F1
#
_entry.id   AF-A0A7J8PW92-F1
#
_cell.length_a   1.000
_cell.length_b   1.000
_cell.length_c   1.000
_cell.angle_alpha   90.00
_cell.angle_beta   90.00
_cell.angle_gamma   90.00
#
_symmetry.space_group_name_H-M   'P 1'
#
loop_
_entity.id
_entity.type
_entity.pdbx_description
1 polymer ?
#
loop_
_entity_poly.entity_id
_entity_poly.type
_entity_poly.pdbx_seq_one_letter_code
_entity_poly.pdbx_strand_id
1 'polypeptide(L)'
;MEAALAELERVQLQILRRISKLELSHLPQNAEPIPSSSPLTNGDASSDVEACLSNILRSNGVNDFIFKRVASDYYDWPLESRRDVLGAASVHHLCKSIVLVNTQALSNVIDCSDRNNSKYYVVVVQYTARFNAETVKNFLYTLNNGKISKKKFN
;
A
#
# COMPACT_ATOMS: atom_id res chain seq x y z
N MET A 1 -6.42 -38.52 29.65
CA MET A 1 -6.76 -37.68 28.48
C MET A 1 -7.12 -36.27 28.93
N GLU A 2 -8.00 -36.13 29.92
CA GLU A 2 -8.44 -34.84 30.49
C GLU A 2 -7.31 -34.01 31.13
N ALA A 3 -6.40 -34.63 31.87
CA ALA A 3 -5.24 -33.94 32.46
C ALA A 3 -4.26 -33.37 31.42
N ALA A 4 -4.12 -34.03 30.27
CA ALA A 4 -3.27 -33.55 29.18
C ALA A 4 -3.92 -32.36 28.45
N LEU A 5 -5.26 -32.35 28.36
CA LEU A 5 -6.03 -31.25 27.81
C LEU A 5 -5.93 -30.00 28.70
N ALA A 6 -6.09 -30.18 30.01
CA ALA A 6 -5.98 -29.10 30.99
C ALA A 6 -4.57 -28.47 31.01
N GLU A 7 -3.53 -29.30 30.89
CA GLU A 7 -2.15 -28.79 30.80
C GLU A 7 -1.90 -28.04 29.49
N LEU A 8 -2.47 -28.50 28.37
CA LEU A 8 -2.39 -27.80 27.10
C LEU A 8 -3.07 -26.42 27.17
N GLU A 9 -4.28 -26.36 27.74
CA GLU A 9 -5.02 -25.11 27.93
C GLU A 9 -4.24 -24.13 28.83
N ARG A 10 -3.64 -24.62 29.91
CA ARG A 10 -2.79 -23.83 30.80
C ARG A 10 -1.60 -23.22 30.05
N VAL A 11 -0.92 -24.01 29.23
CA VAL A 11 0.23 -23.56 28.43
C VAL A 11 -0.21 -22.53 27.38
N GLN A 12 -1.33 -22.76 26.69
CA GLN A 12 -1.87 -21.82 25.70
C GLN A 12 -2.22 -20.47 26.32
N LEU A 13 -2.90 -20.46 27.47
CA LEU A 13 -3.22 -19.23 28.20
C LEU A 13 -1.95 -18.51 28.67
N GLN A 14 -0.93 -19.24 29.09
CA GLN A 14 0.36 -18.66 29.48
C GLN A 14 1.08 -18.00 28.30
N ILE A 15 1.03 -18.62 27.11
CA ILE A 15 1.60 -18.04 25.88
C ILE A 15 0.86 -16.76 25.50
N LEU A 16 -0.48 -16.79 25.47
CA LEU A 16 -1.29 -15.61 25.14
C LEU A 16 -1.04 -14.43 26.08
N ARG A 17 -0.91 -14.69 27.40
CA ARG A 17 -0.55 -13.65 28.37
C ARG A 17 0.83 -13.05 28.11
N ARG A 18 1.81 -13.86 27.70
CA ARG A 18 3.16 -13.37 27.37
C ARG A 18 3.15 -12.51 26.11
N ILE A 19 2.40 -12.91 25.08
CA ILE A 19 2.24 -12.13 23.85
C ILE A 19 1.60 -10.77 24.16
N SER A 20 0.48 -10.76 24.88
CA SER A 20 -0.20 -9.52 25.27
C SER A 20 0.71 -8.57 26.07
N LYS A 21 1.52 -9.11 26.98
CA LYS A 21 2.52 -8.30 27.72
C LYS A 21 3.58 -7.70 26.80
N LEU A 22 4.05 -8.46 25.81
CA LEU A 22 5.04 -7.99 24.84
C LEU A 22 4.46 -6.91 23.92
N GLU A 23 3.24 -7.09 23.44
CA GLU A 23 2.51 -6.09 22.65
C GLU A 23 2.35 -4.78 23.43
N LEU A 24 1.98 -4.86 24.72
CA LEU A 24 1.82 -3.69 25.57
C LEU A 24 3.16 -2.95 25.80
N SER A 25 4.27 -3.69 25.91
CA SER A 25 5.60 -3.08 26.04
C SER A 25 6.15 -2.47 24.75
N HIS A 26 5.60 -2.86 23.59
CA HIS A 26 6.00 -2.34 22.29
C HIS A 26 5.05 -1.28 21.72
N LEU A 27 3.97 -0.93 22.44
CA LEU A 27 3.19 0.25 22.14
C LEU A 27 4.04 1.50 22.40
N PRO A 28 4.14 2.45 21.44
CA PRO A 28 4.94 3.65 21.62
C PRO A 28 4.44 4.48 22.82
N GLN A 29 5.18 4.45 23.93
CA GLN A 29 5.06 5.44 24.99
C GLN A 29 5.80 6.70 24.55
N ASN A 30 5.13 7.58 23.81
CA ASN A 30 5.40 9.02 23.81
C ASN A 30 4.33 9.75 22.97
N ALA A 31 3.22 10.06 23.62
CA ALA A 31 2.35 11.17 23.23
C ALA A 31 2.41 12.18 24.38
N GLU A 32 3.41 13.07 24.32
CA GLU A 32 3.44 14.32 25.08
C GLU A 32 3.23 15.50 24.12
N PRO A 33 2.68 16.63 24.58
CA PRO A 33 2.00 17.60 23.74
C PRO A 33 2.95 18.52 22.97
N ILE A 34 2.50 18.93 21.79
CA ILE A 34 3.11 19.91 20.88
C ILE A 34 3.47 21.22 21.60
N PRO A 35 4.63 21.82 21.32
CA PRO A 35 4.73 23.26 21.14
C PRO A 35 5.19 23.62 19.73
N SER A 36 4.60 24.71 19.26
CA SER A 36 4.65 25.26 17.92
C SER A 36 6.04 25.73 17.47
N SER A 37 6.19 25.74 16.14
CA SER A 37 7.01 26.64 15.28
C SER A 37 8.54 26.45 15.15
N SER A 38 8.90 26.04 13.92
CA SER A 38 10.13 26.35 13.12
C SER A 38 11.35 25.43 13.25
N PRO A 39 12.28 25.42 12.27
CA PRO A 39 12.14 25.16 10.84
C PRO A 39 12.89 23.88 10.40
N LEU A 40 12.49 23.36 9.23
CA LEU A 40 13.03 22.20 8.48
C LEU A 40 14.49 21.83 8.76
N THR A 41 14.71 20.68 9.43
CA THR A 41 15.98 19.95 9.45
C THR A 41 15.82 18.63 8.68
N ASN A 42 16.68 18.44 7.67
CA ASN A 42 16.66 17.34 6.70
C ASN A 42 17.14 16.02 7.33
N GLY A 43 16.31 15.40 8.18
CA GLY A 43 16.71 14.18 8.88
C GLY A 43 15.62 13.34 9.51
N ASP A 44 14.39 13.27 8.97
CA ASP A 44 13.44 12.19 9.34
C ASP A 44 12.26 11.96 8.36
N ALA A 45 12.33 12.48 7.13
CA ALA A 45 11.18 12.47 6.21
C ALA A 45 10.67 11.07 5.82
N SER A 46 11.45 10.01 6.07
CA SER A 46 11.04 8.64 5.74
C SER A 46 10.12 8.00 6.79
N SER A 47 10.25 8.37 8.07
CA SER A 47 9.35 7.92 9.13
C SER A 47 7.94 8.49 8.90
N ASP A 48 7.89 9.74 8.45
CA ASP A 48 6.64 10.46 8.18
C ASP A 48 5.80 9.80 7.08
N VAL A 49 6.41 9.31 6.01
CA VAL A 49 5.68 8.68 4.90
C VAL A 49 5.10 7.33 5.31
N GLU A 50 5.87 6.47 5.98
CA GLU A 50 5.38 5.16 6.45
C GLU A 50 4.28 5.32 7.49
N ALA A 51 4.41 6.28 8.42
CA ALA A 51 3.37 6.61 9.39
C ALA A 51 2.10 7.14 8.70
N CYS A 52 2.24 8.06 7.75
CA CYS A 52 1.13 8.60 6.97
C CYS A 52 0.38 7.48 6.22
N LEU A 53 1.09 6.61 5.50
CA LEU A 53 0.50 5.48 4.78
C LEU A 53 -0.16 4.49 5.73
N SER A 54 0.47 4.19 6.87
CA SER A 54 -0.10 3.32 7.90
C SER A 54 -1.44 3.85 8.42
N ASN A 55 -1.53 5.16 8.67
CA ASN A 55 -2.75 5.81 9.13
C ASN A 55 -3.85 5.78 8.05
N ILE A 56 -3.49 5.96 6.78
CA ILE A 56 -4.44 5.85 5.67
C ILE A 56 -4.98 4.42 5.57
N LEU A 57 -4.11 3.40 5.65
CA LEU A 57 -4.53 1.99 5.57
C LEU A 57 -5.48 1.62 6.71
N ARG A 58 -5.10 1.94 7.96
CA ARG A 58 -5.92 1.65 9.14
C ARG A 58 -7.25 2.39 9.14
N SER A 59 -7.27 3.67 8.75
CA SER A 59 -8.52 4.44 8.65
C SER A 59 -9.48 3.89 7.58
N ASN A 60 -8.97 3.15 6.60
CA ASN A 60 -9.76 2.44 5.58
C ASN A 60 -10.00 0.95 5.92
N GLY A 61 -9.73 0.52 7.16
CA GLY A 61 -10.00 -0.83 7.65
C GLY A 61 -8.96 -1.89 7.26
N VAL A 62 -7.83 -1.50 6.68
CA VAL A 62 -6.71 -2.41 6.41
C VAL A 62 -5.79 -2.44 7.62
N ASN A 63 -5.94 -3.48 8.44
CA ASN A 63 -5.21 -3.60 9.72
C ASN A 63 -3.98 -4.52 9.65
N ASP A 64 -3.92 -5.41 8.66
CA ASP A 64 -2.83 -6.36 8.49
C ASP A 64 -1.99 -5.98 7.26
N PHE A 65 -0.86 -5.32 7.50
CA PHE A 65 0.10 -4.92 6.48
C PHE A 65 1.49 -4.74 7.09
N ILE A 66 2.52 -4.88 6.25
CA ILE A 66 3.92 -4.69 6.65
C ILE A 66 4.64 -3.90 5.55
N PHE A 67 5.31 -2.81 5.92
CA PHE A 67 6.26 -2.12 5.05
C PHE A 67 7.63 -2.77 5.15
N LYS A 68 8.25 -3.04 4.00
CA LYS A 68 9.60 -3.62 3.91
C LYS A 68 10.54 -2.66 3.23
N ARG A 69 11.63 -2.32 3.91
CA ARG A 69 12.75 -1.58 3.33
C ARG A 69 13.65 -2.55 2.57
N VAL A 70 14.11 -2.13 1.41
CA VAL A 70 14.97 -2.89 0.51
C VAL A 70 16.17 -2.02 0.14
N ALA A 71 17.21 -2.64 -0.41
CA ALA A 71 18.39 -1.93 -0.86
C ALA A 71 18.04 -0.96 -2.02
N SER A 72 18.87 0.07 -2.21
CA SER A 72 18.61 1.12 -3.21
C SER A 72 18.61 0.61 -4.66
N ASP A 73 19.33 -0.49 -4.92
CA ASP A 73 19.44 -1.19 -6.20
C ASP A 73 18.32 -2.22 -6.43
N TYR A 74 17.29 -2.25 -5.57
CA TYR A 74 16.17 -3.20 -5.63
C TYR A 74 15.53 -3.34 -7.03
N TYR A 75 15.45 -2.25 -7.80
CA TYR A 75 14.84 -2.26 -9.13
C TYR A 75 15.74 -2.83 -10.23
N ASP A 76 17.01 -3.09 -9.94
CA ASP A 76 17.95 -3.75 -10.86
C ASP A 76 17.95 -5.27 -10.69
N TRP A 77 17.33 -5.77 -9.60
CA TRP A 77 17.33 -7.20 -9.28
C TRP A 77 16.36 -8.01 -10.15
N PRO A 78 16.64 -9.31 -10.38
CA PRO A 78 15.67 -10.26 -10.94
C PRO A 78 14.38 -10.34 -10.09
N LEU A 79 13.26 -10.72 -10.71
CA LEU A 79 11.96 -10.79 -10.02
C LEU A 79 11.96 -11.82 -8.89
N GLU A 80 12.72 -12.89 -9.03
CA GLU A 80 12.90 -13.95 -8.04
C GLU A 80 13.53 -13.40 -6.76
N SER A 81 14.59 -12.61 -6.90
CA SER A 81 15.25 -11.95 -5.76
C SER A 81 14.32 -10.94 -5.08
N ARG A 82 13.53 -10.20 -5.86
CA ARG A 82 12.51 -9.28 -5.31
C ARG A 82 11.41 -10.03 -4.56
N ARG A 83 10.96 -11.17 -5.08
CA ARG A 83 10.00 -12.05 -4.41
C ARG A 83 10.55 -12.48 -3.06
N ASP A 84 11.80 -12.92 -3.01
CA ASP A 84 12.41 -13.48 -1.82
C ASP A 84 12.57 -12.42 -0.72
N VAL A 85 13.10 -11.23 -1.04
CA VAL A 85 13.24 -10.14 -0.05
C VAL A 85 11.88 -9.63 0.45
N LEU A 86 10.88 -9.57 -0.44
CA LEU A 86 9.53 -9.16 -0.07
C LEU A 86 8.74 -10.29 0.61
N GLY A 87 9.22 -11.53 0.60
CA GLY A 87 8.52 -12.69 1.16
C GLY A 87 7.22 -13.01 0.43
N ALA A 88 7.13 -12.72 -0.87
CA ALA A 88 5.95 -13.01 -1.67
C ALA A 88 5.89 -14.51 -2.03
N ALA A 89 4.70 -15.11 -2.07
CA ALA A 89 4.55 -16.54 -2.38
C ALA A 89 4.99 -16.91 -3.82
N SER A 90 4.94 -15.96 -4.75
CA SER A 90 5.34 -16.13 -6.15
C SER A 90 5.62 -14.77 -6.79
N VAL A 91 6.40 -14.74 -7.88
CA VAL A 91 6.63 -13.53 -8.69
C VAL A 91 5.34 -12.94 -9.24
N HIS A 92 4.27 -13.73 -9.38
CA HIS A 92 2.95 -13.25 -9.79
C HIS A 92 2.21 -12.44 -8.70
N HIS A 93 2.64 -12.49 -7.44
CA HIS A 93 2.11 -11.64 -6.37
C HIS A 93 2.83 -10.30 -6.27
N LEU A 94 3.90 -10.09 -7.04
CA LEU A 94 4.57 -8.80 -7.12
C LEU A 94 3.78 -7.88 -8.05
N CYS A 95 3.37 -6.72 -7.52
CA CYS A 95 2.65 -5.69 -8.26
C CYS A 95 3.46 -4.40 -8.34
N LYS A 96 3.20 -3.61 -9.38
CA LYS A 96 3.68 -2.24 -9.53
C LYS A 96 2.50 -1.30 -9.77
N SER A 97 2.59 -0.12 -9.21
CA SER A 97 1.66 0.98 -9.47
C SER A 97 2.25 1.89 -10.55
N ILE A 98 1.50 2.13 -11.63
CA ILE A 98 1.90 3.00 -12.74
C ILE A 98 1.00 4.23 -12.71
N VAL A 99 1.60 5.42 -12.64
CA VAL A 99 0.88 6.69 -12.79
C VAL A 99 0.82 7.06 -14.27
N LEU A 100 -0.38 7.19 -14.81
CA LEU A 100 -0.66 7.58 -16.18
C LEU A 100 -1.22 9.00 -16.23
N VAL A 101 -0.79 9.76 -17.24
CA VAL A 101 -1.33 11.09 -17.53
C VAL A 101 -2.20 11.02 -18.78
N ASN A 102 -3.45 11.45 -18.66
CA ASN A 102 -4.36 11.59 -19.80
C ASN A 102 -4.08 12.91 -20.52
N THR A 103 -3.24 12.88 -21.54
CA THR A 103 -2.91 14.05 -22.36
C THR A 103 -4.06 14.50 -23.26
N GLN A 104 -5.04 13.62 -23.52
CA GLN A 104 -6.23 13.90 -24.34
C GLN A 104 -7.42 14.42 -23.52
N ALA A 105 -7.27 14.52 -22.20
CA ALA A 105 -8.24 15.16 -21.32
C ALA A 105 -8.48 16.61 -21.78
N LEU A 106 -9.73 17.07 -21.66
CA LEU A 106 -10.08 18.46 -21.95
C LEU A 106 -9.32 19.41 -21.01
N SER A 107 -9.10 20.66 -21.43
CA SER A 107 -8.33 21.65 -20.66
C SER A 107 -8.91 21.98 -19.29
N ASN A 108 -10.22 21.78 -19.10
CA ASN A 108 -10.90 21.95 -17.82
C ASN A 108 -10.70 20.76 -16.86
N VAL A 109 -10.16 19.65 -17.34
CA VAL A 109 -9.86 18.45 -16.52
C VAL A 109 -8.39 18.53 -16.10
N ILE A 110 -8.15 19.09 -14.93
CA ILE A 110 -6.80 19.39 -14.42
C ILE A 110 -6.38 18.47 -13.27
N ASP A 111 -7.33 17.79 -12.63
CA ASP A 111 -7.11 17.07 -11.37
C ASP A 111 -7.70 15.64 -11.41
N CYS A 112 -7.87 15.05 -10.23
CA CYS A 112 -8.45 13.73 -10.01
C CYS A 112 -9.84 13.77 -9.34
N SER A 113 -10.55 14.90 -9.42
CA SER A 113 -11.83 15.11 -8.71
C SER A 113 -12.96 14.22 -9.24
N ASP A 114 -12.99 13.93 -10.55
CA ASP A 114 -13.96 13.00 -11.14
C ASP A 114 -13.27 11.69 -11.52
N ARG A 115 -13.51 10.62 -10.75
CA ARG A 115 -13.00 9.27 -11.01
C ARG A 115 -13.32 8.74 -12.41
N ASN A 116 -14.37 9.24 -13.05
CA ASN A 116 -14.77 8.84 -14.39
C ASN A 116 -14.02 9.66 -15.46
N ASN A 117 -13.52 10.84 -15.12
CA ASN A 117 -12.82 11.73 -16.04
C ASN A 117 -11.69 12.51 -15.35
N SER A 118 -10.67 11.78 -14.89
CA SER A 118 -9.47 12.35 -14.25
C SER A 118 -8.38 12.65 -15.26
N LYS A 119 -7.52 13.63 -14.91
CA LYS A 119 -6.25 13.90 -15.61
C LYS A 119 -5.22 12.80 -15.37
N TYR A 120 -5.25 12.20 -14.18
CA TYR A 120 -4.28 11.21 -13.73
C TYR A 120 -4.97 9.91 -13.32
N TYR A 121 -4.37 8.78 -13.66
CA TYR A 121 -4.83 7.45 -13.27
C TYR A 121 -3.68 6.64 -12.68
N VAL A 122 -3.95 5.89 -11.62
CA VAL A 122 -3.02 4.90 -11.10
C VAL A 122 -3.51 3.51 -11.50
N VAL A 123 -2.67 2.75 -12.19
CA VAL A 123 -2.96 1.38 -12.58
C VAL A 123 -2.03 0.44 -11.85
N VAL A 124 -2.60 -0.50 -11.09
CA VAL A 124 -1.84 -1.55 -10.40
C VAL A 124 -1.83 -2.80 -11.27
N VAL A 125 -0.64 -3.28 -11.64
CA VAL A 125 -0.44 -4.48 -12.47
C VAL A 125 0.62 -5.38 -11.87
N GLN A 126 0.53 -6.69 -12.14
CA GLN A 126 1.59 -7.62 -11.79
C GLN A 126 2.88 -7.32 -12.58
N TYR A 127 4.04 -7.60 -11.99
CA TYR A 127 5.34 -7.44 -12.68
C TYR A 127 5.46 -8.31 -13.94
N THR A 128 4.85 -9.50 -13.91
CA THR A 128 4.84 -10.45 -15.03
C THR A 128 3.82 -10.09 -16.11
N ALA A 129 2.84 -9.24 -15.80
CA ALA A 129 1.83 -8.80 -16.76
C ALA A 129 2.37 -7.65 -17.63
N ARG A 130 2.02 -7.69 -18.92
CA ARG A 130 2.25 -6.57 -19.83
C ARG A 130 1.15 -5.55 -19.66
N PHE A 131 1.53 -4.29 -19.44
CA PHE A 131 0.58 -3.19 -19.40
C PHE A 131 -0.05 -3.01 -20.79
N ASN A 132 -1.38 -2.92 -20.84
CA ASN A 132 -2.15 -2.71 -22.07
C ASN A 132 -3.00 -1.44 -21.96
N ALA A 133 -2.56 -0.36 -22.63
CA ALA A 133 -3.24 0.92 -22.64
C ALA A 133 -4.67 0.83 -23.22
N GLU A 134 -4.87 -0.01 -24.23
CA GLU A 134 -6.18 -0.17 -24.87
C GLU A 134 -7.20 -0.82 -23.92
N THR A 135 -6.76 -1.77 -23.09
CA THR A 135 -7.61 -2.34 -22.03
C THR A 135 -8.04 -1.28 -21.03
N VAL A 136 -7.12 -0.38 -20.63
CA VAL A 136 -7.43 0.72 -19.70
C VAL A 136 -8.41 1.71 -20.35
N LYS A 137 -8.19 2.10 -21.60
CA LYS A 137 -9.10 2.97 -22.37
C LYS A 137 -10.51 2.38 -22.46
N ASN A 138 -10.63 1.09 -22.73
CA ASN A 138 -11.92 0.40 -22.81
C ASN A 138 -12.61 0.30 -21.45
N PHE A 139 -11.84 0.07 -20.38
CA PHE A 139 -12.36 0.08 -19.02
C PHE A 139 -12.91 1.46 -18.64
N LEU A 140 -12.15 2.54 -18.88
CA LEU A 140 -12.59 3.91 -18.60
C LEU A 140 -13.81 4.31 -19.43
N TYR A 141 -13.85 3.93 -20.71
CA TYR A 141 -15.02 4.15 -21.56
C TYR A 141 -16.28 3.49 -21.00
N THR A 142 -16.15 2.24 -20.52
CA THR A 142 -17.24 1.49 -19.90
C THR A 142 -17.67 2.11 -18.58
N LEU A 143 -16.71 2.55 -17.75
CA LEU A 143 -16.95 3.24 -16.49
C LEU A 143 -17.75 4.54 -16.68
N ASN A 144 -17.56 5.22 -17.82
CA ASN A 144 -18.29 6.43 -18.20
C ASN A 144 -19.66 6.17 -18.85
N ASN A 145 -20.14 4.92 -18.90
CA ASN A 145 -21.33 4.52 -19.66
C ASN A 145 -21.29 5.01 -21.12
N GLY A 146 -20.10 5.11 -21.72
CA GLY A 146 -19.90 5.58 -23.09
C GLY A 146 -20.13 7.07 -23.33
N LYS A 147 -20.35 7.89 -22.28
CA LYS A 147 -20.57 9.35 -22.39
C LYS A 147 -19.35 10.09 -22.94
N ILE A 148 -18.16 9.65 -22.54
CA ILE A 148 -16.88 10.22 -22.99
C ILE A 148 -16.33 9.35 -24.11
N SER A 149 -15.99 9.96 -25.25
CA SER A 149 -15.40 9.23 -26.37
C SER A 149 -14.04 8.60 -25.99
N LYS A 150 -13.78 7.38 -26.47
CA LYS A 150 -12.48 6.70 -26.30
C LYS A 150 -11.28 7.54 -26.72
N LYS A 151 -11.45 8.46 -27.68
CA LYS A 151 -10.41 9.39 -28.17
C LYS A 151 -9.93 10.39 -27.10
N LYS A 152 -10.66 10.52 -26.00
CA LYS A 152 -10.33 11.41 -24.87
C LYS A 152 -9.53 10.72 -23.77
N PHE A 153 -9.15 9.46 -23.98
CA PHE A 153 -8.24 8.70 -23.11
C PHE A 153 -7.04 8.24 -23.95
N ASN A 154 -5.86 8.13 -23.33
CA ASN A 154 -4.64 7.62 -23.96
C ASN A 154 -4.63 6.09 -24.04
#